data_AF-A0A420HLM3-F1
#
_entry.id   AF-A0A420HLM3-F1
#
_cell.length_a   1.000
_cell.length_b   1.000
_cell.length_c   1.000
_cell.angle_alpha   90.00
_cell.angle_beta   90.00
_cell.angle_gamma   90.00
#
_symmetry.space_group_name_H-M   'P 1'
#
loop_
_entity.id
_entity.type
_entity.pdbx_description
1 polymer ?
#
loop_
_entity_poly.entity_id
_entity_poly.type
_entity_poly.pdbx_seq_one_letter_code
_entity_poly.pdbx_strand_id
1 'polypeptide(L)'
;MATIVTPMNCESSSQSTMLFQGKNFLVHRRIPEYNEIVEMIKANGGILVKLDQNADIKISDHMRGCPEENSINWTFIRDSVLNGRLQNIDEYRAEPNANTLPNFEVKRPRKDIRVAFTSDDDRILSEWCTDKENLSKFSNCLSGNSIFQALEKIVR
;
A
#
# COMPACT_ATOMS: atom_id res chain seq x y z
N MET A 1 46.29 -1.38 48.86
CA MET A 1 45.29 -0.53 48.18
C MET A 1 44.11 -1.43 47.85
N ALA A 2 43.01 -1.32 48.59
CA ALA A 2 41.83 -2.16 48.41
C ALA A 2 40.78 -1.39 47.59
N THR A 3 40.51 -1.86 46.38
CA THR A 3 39.52 -1.27 45.47
C THR A 3 38.15 -1.83 45.83
N ILE A 4 37.25 -0.96 46.30
CA ILE A 4 35.87 -1.32 46.62
C ILE A 4 35.08 -1.24 45.31
N VAL A 5 34.69 -2.40 44.77
CA VAL A 5 33.78 -2.48 43.62
C VAL A 5 32.37 -2.27 44.15
N THR A 6 31.82 -1.08 43.95
CA THR A 6 30.37 -0.83 44.12
C THR A 6 29.61 -1.56 43.02
N PRO A 7 28.68 -2.48 43.34
CA PRO A 7 27.84 -3.07 42.32
C PRO A 7 26.87 -2.01 41.77
N MET A 8 26.76 -1.94 40.44
CA MET A 8 25.71 -1.19 39.76
C MET A 8 24.35 -1.67 40.29
N ASN A 9 23.68 -0.82 41.05
CA ASN A 9 22.27 -0.98 41.38
C ASN A 9 21.48 -0.75 40.07
N CYS A 10 21.21 -1.83 39.34
CA CYS A 10 20.25 -1.80 38.24
C CYS A 10 18.88 -1.81 38.90
N GLU A 11 18.38 -0.61 39.23
CA GLU A 11 17.01 -0.45 39.72
C GLU A 11 16.08 -0.92 38.61
N SER A 12 15.59 -2.14 38.76
CA SER A 12 14.38 -2.61 38.11
C SER A 12 13.26 -1.67 38.54
N SER A 13 13.04 -0.61 37.77
CA SER A 13 11.87 0.24 37.88
C SER A 13 10.67 -0.56 37.37
N SER A 14 10.24 -1.51 38.20
CA SER A 14 8.93 -2.15 38.14
C SER A 14 7.86 -1.15 38.55
N GLN A 15 7.80 -0.01 37.87
CA GLN A 15 6.56 0.71 37.74
C GLN A 15 5.97 0.22 36.43
N SER A 16 5.00 -0.68 36.55
CA SER A 16 3.99 -0.94 35.52
C SER A 16 3.25 0.37 35.26
N THR A 17 3.91 1.29 34.58
CA THR A 17 3.36 2.59 34.19
C THR A 17 2.35 2.29 33.11
N MET A 18 1.07 2.28 33.49
CA MET A 18 -0.02 2.21 32.52
C MET A 18 0.00 3.53 31.72
N LEU A 19 0.89 3.63 30.73
CA LEU A 19 1.16 4.85 29.96
C LEU A 19 -0.09 5.44 29.31
N PHE A 20 -1.06 4.57 29.03
CA PHE A 20 -2.30 4.89 28.33
C PHE A 20 -3.54 4.80 29.22
N GLN A 21 -3.36 4.79 30.55
CA GLN A 21 -4.47 4.64 31.49
C GLN A 21 -5.55 5.71 31.30
N GLY A 22 -6.79 5.26 31.13
CA GLY A 22 -7.95 6.15 31.03
C GLY A 22 -8.07 6.90 29.70
N LYS A 23 -7.29 6.52 28.68
CA LYS A 23 -7.41 7.06 27.31
C LYS A 23 -8.15 6.08 26.41
N ASN A 24 -9.09 6.63 25.65
CA ASN A 24 -9.85 5.89 24.66
C ASN A 24 -9.21 6.04 23.27
N PHE A 25 -8.76 4.94 22.71
CA PHE A 25 -8.14 4.87 21.39
C PHE A 25 -9.11 4.32 20.35
N LEU A 26 -9.21 5.02 19.23
CA LEU A 26 -9.73 4.48 17.99
C LEU A 26 -8.56 4.18 17.06
N VAL A 27 -8.40 2.90 16.69
CA VAL A 27 -7.32 2.48 15.80
C VAL A 27 -7.91 2.06 14.46
N HIS A 28 -7.44 2.68 13.38
CA HIS A 28 -7.89 2.34 12.03
C HIS A 28 -7.22 1.07 11.51
N ARG A 29 -7.98 0.22 10.81
CA ARG A 29 -7.48 -1.06 10.26
C ARG A 29 -6.42 -0.94 9.17
N ARG A 30 -6.21 0.25 8.58
CA ARG A 30 -5.29 0.45 7.44
C ARG A 30 -3.81 0.51 7.85
N ILE A 31 -3.52 0.47 9.14
CA ILE A 31 -2.17 0.53 9.71
C ILE A 31 -1.43 -0.80 9.43
N PRO A 32 -0.14 -0.77 9.03
CA PRO A 32 0.63 -1.96 8.70
C PRO A 32 0.75 -2.96 9.87
N GLU A 33 0.90 -2.47 11.10
CA GLU A 33 1.12 -3.29 12.31
C GLU A 33 -0.06 -3.22 13.28
N TYR A 34 -1.29 -3.23 12.73
CA TYR A 34 -2.51 -3.03 13.51
C TYR A 34 -2.59 -3.93 14.76
N ASN A 35 -2.26 -5.21 14.65
CA ASN A 35 -2.36 -6.16 15.77
C ASN A 35 -1.38 -5.84 16.90
N GLU A 36 -0.11 -5.59 16.55
CA GLU A 36 0.93 -5.26 17.53
C GLU A 36 0.60 -3.98 18.27
N ILE A 37 0.06 -2.98 17.57
CA ILE A 37 -0.33 -1.70 18.15
C ILE A 37 -1.53 -1.86 19.09
N VAL A 38 -2.52 -2.66 18.69
CA VAL A 38 -3.66 -3.00 19.54
C VAL A 38 -3.20 -3.71 20.82
N GLU A 39 -2.24 -4.62 20.71
CA GLU A 39 -1.65 -5.31 21.87
C GLU A 39 -0.87 -4.36 22.76
N MET A 40 -0.05 -3.48 22.19
CA MET A 40 0.68 -2.44 22.92
C MET A 40 -0.25 -1.50 23.69
N ILE A 41 -1.34 -1.04 23.08
CA ILE A 41 -2.34 -0.18 23.75
C ILE A 41 -2.94 -0.91 24.94
N LYS A 42 -3.40 -2.16 24.74
CA LYS A 42 -4.04 -2.97 25.79
C LYS A 42 -3.08 -3.28 26.94
N ALA A 43 -1.84 -3.65 26.63
CA ALA A 43 -0.82 -3.98 27.63
C ALA A 43 -0.48 -2.78 28.54
N ASN A 44 -0.58 -1.55 27.99
CA ASN A 44 -0.29 -0.31 28.70
C ASN A 44 -1.55 0.39 29.27
N GLY A 45 -2.68 -0.34 29.38
CA GLY A 45 -3.88 0.13 30.06
C GLY A 45 -4.80 1.05 29.26
N GLY A 46 -4.63 1.12 27.94
CA GLY A 46 -5.50 1.88 27.04
C GLY A 46 -6.78 1.13 26.68
N ILE A 47 -7.88 1.86 26.48
CA ILE A 47 -9.18 1.31 26.11
C ILE A 47 -9.38 1.45 24.60
N LEU A 48 -9.73 0.36 23.93
CA LEU A 48 -10.03 0.39 22.50
C LEU A 48 -11.51 0.57 22.25
N VAL A 49 -11.82 1.58 21.45
CA VAL A 49 -13.17 2.00 21.11
C VAL A 49 -13.39 1.77 19.61
N LYS A 50 -14.63 1.41 19.24
CA LYS A 50 -15.02 1.18 17.83
C LYS A 50 -15.64 2.40 17.15
N LEU A 51 -16.14 3.34 17.97
CA LEU A 51 -16.88 4.53 17.54
C LEU A 51 -16.04 5.77 17.77
N ASP A 52 -15.96 6.61 16.74
CA ASP A 52 -15.22 7.87 16.76
C ASP A 52 -15.62 8.82 17.88
N GLN A 53 -16.92 8.87 18.20
CA GLN A 53 -17.48 9.81 19.18
C GLN A 53 -16.98 9.57 20.61
N ASN A 54 -16.56 8.34 20.90
CA ASN A 54 -16.14 7.92 22.24
C ASN A 54 -14.60 7.85 22.35
N ALA A 55 -13.87 8.24 21.31
CA ALA A 55 -12.42 8.15 21.26
C ALA A 55 -11.78 9.51 21.57
N ASP A 56 -10.81 9.51 22.48
CA ASP A 56 -10.00 10.69 22.78
C ASP A 56 -8.89 10.86 21.74
N ILE A 57 -8.35 9.73 21.28
CA ILE A 57 -7.18 9.65 20.41
C ILE A 57 -7.51 8.77 19.21
N LYS A 58 -7.43 9.34 18.01
CA LYS A 58 -7.60 8.63 16.74
C LYS A 58 -6.24 8.30 16.15
N ILE A 59 -5.98 7.03 15.89
CA ILE A 59 -4.72 6.54 15.33
C ILE A 59 -4.93 6.13 13.87
N SER A 60 -4.09 6.67 12.99
CA SER A 60 -4.16 6.46 11.54
C SER A 60 -2.76 6.37 10.92
N ASP A 61 -2.67 5.82 9.72
CA ASP A 61 -1.45 5.84 8.91
C ASP A 61 -1.53 6.98 7.88
N HIS A 62 -0.72 8.02 8.08
CA HIS A 62 -0.72 9.21 7.24
C HIS A 62 -0.18 8.94 5.83
N MET A 63 0.68 7.94 5.66
CA MET A 63 1.28 7.64 4.35
C MET A 63 0.32 6.91 3.39
N ARG A 64 -0.75 6.31 3.92
CA ARG A 64 -1.71 5.52 3.13
C ARG A 64 -3.00 6.27 2.75
N GLY A 65 -2.96 7.60 2.82
CA GLY A 65 -3.84 8.48 2.04
C GLY A 65 -5.24 8.75 2.57
N CYS A 66 -5.53 8.47 3.86
CA CYS A 66 -6.75 8.93 4.50
C CYS A 66 -6.51 9.33 5.97
N PRO A 67 -5.68 10.34 6.27
CA PRO A 67 -5.66 10.90 7.61
C PRO A 67 -7.00 11.59 7.86
N GLU A 68 -7.76 11.11 8.84
CA GLU A 68 -8.92 11.84 9.35
C GLU A 68 -8.46 13.11 10.06
N GLU A 69 -9.33 14.13 10.10
CA GLU A 69 -9.07 15.37 10.84
C GLU A 69 -8.69 15.04 12.29
N ASN A 70 -7.59 15.63 12.77
CA ASN A 70 -7.07 15.44 14.13
C ASN A 70 -6.59 14.00 14.44
N SER A 71 -6.32 13.16 13.44
CA SER A 71 -5.71 11.83 13.66
C SER A 71 -4.21 11.91 13.94
N ILE A 72 -3.67 10.92 14.64
CA ILE A 72 -2.27 10.81 15.08
C ILE A 72 -1.63 9.62 14.40
N ASN A 73 -0.35 9.74 14.05
CA ASN A 73 0.38 8.66 13.39
C ASN A 73 0.57 7.48 14.36
N TRP A 74 0.48 6.27 13.83
CA TRP A 74 0.62 5.04 14.61
C TRP A 74 1.99 4.88 15.29
N THR A 75 3.03 5.54 14.76
CA THR A 75 4.37 5.60 15.35
C THR A 75 4.37 6.18 16.76
N PHE A 76 3.43 7.07 17.09
CA PHE A 76 3.25 7.64 18.43
C PHE A 76 3.20 6.57 19.54
N ILE A 77 2.46 5.47 19.29
CA ILE A 77 2.28 4.40 20.28
C ILE A 77 3.60 3.65 20.46
N ARG A 78 4.24 3.29 19.34
CA ARG A 78 5.52 2.59 19.35
C ARG A 78 6.57 3.41 20.09
N ASP A 79 6.70 4.69 19.77
CA ASP A 79 7.70 5.57 20.38
C ASP A 79 7.40 5.84 21.85
N SER A 80 6.12 5.95 22.24
CA SER A 80 5.74 6.09 23.64
C SER A 80 6.08 4.86 24.47
N VAL A 81 5.85 3.66 23.92
CA VAL A 81 6.19 2.39 24.57
C VAL A 81 7.70 2.19 24.64
N LEU A 82 8.44 2.47 23.56
CA LEU A 82 9.90 2.34 23.52
C LEU A 82 10.61 3.27 24.50
N ASN A 83 10.14 4.51 24.61
CA ASN A 83 10.74 5.49 25.52
C ASN A 83 10.21 5.37 26.96
N GLY A 84 9.22 4.52 27.22
CA GLY A 84 8.59 4.38 28.52
C GLY A 84 7.91 5.67 29.02
N ARG A 85 7.59 6.61 28.12
CA ARG A 85 6.95 7.89 28.44
C ARG A 85 5.96 8.27 27.35
N LEU A 86 4.86 8.93 27.73
CA LEU A 86 3.92 9.46 26.75
C LEU A 86 4.61 10.56 25.94
N GLN A 87 4.69 10.39 24.62
CA GLN A 87 5.26 11.40 23.73
C GLN A 87 4.30 12.58 23.54
N ASN A 88 4.81 13.71 23.02
CA ASN A 88 3.96 14.85 22.70
C ASN A 88 3.04 14.50 21.52
N ILE A 89 1.73 14.62 21.70
CA ILE A 89 0.74 14.26 20.69
C ILE A 89 0.85 15.15 19.44
N ASP A 90 1.19 16.42 19.62
CA ASP A 90 1.23 17.41 18.54
C ASP A 90 2.33 17.11 17.49
N GLU A 91 3.44 16.49 17.91
CA GLU A 91 4.53 16.09 17.01
C GLU A 91 4.12 14.98 16.04
N TYR A 92 3.12 14.18 16.40
CA TYR A 92 2.63 13.03 15.63
C TYR A 92 1.27 13.30 14.99
N ARG A 93 0.76 14.53 15.08
CA ARG A 93 -0.52 14.92 14.54
C ARG A 93 -0.46 14.89 13.00
N ALA A 94 -1.51 14.38 12.38
CA ALA A 94 -1.70 14.52 10.95
C ALA A 94 -1.91 16.00 10.65
N GLU A 95 -0.89 16.66 10.12
CA GLU A 95 -1.07 17.97 9.52
C GLU A 95 -2.12 17.83 8.40
N PRO A 96 -3.22 18.62 8.40
CA PRO A 96 -4.26 18.53 7.39
C PRO A 96 -3.77 18.73 5.95
N ASN A 97 -2.52 19.18 5.72
CA ASN A 97 -2.04 19.55 4.40
C ASN A 97 -0.51 19.57 4.20
N ALA A 98 0.25 18.62 4.74
CA ALA A 98 1.69 18.54 4.40
C ALA A 98 2.02 17.66 3.19
N ASN A 99 1.11 16.78 2.77
CA ASN A 99 1.31 15.91 1.62
C ASN A 99 0.19 16.11 0.59
N THR A 100 0.30 17.23 -0.14
CA THR A 100 0.24 17.10 -1.60
C THR A 100 1.30 16.07 -1.97
N LEU A 101 0.97 14.77 -1.92
CA LEU A 101 1.77 13.81 -2.65
C LEU A 101 1.73 14.32 -4.11
N PRO A 102 2.88 14.47 -4.78
CA PRO A 102 2.83 14.73 -6.22
C PRO A 102 1.94 13.65 -6.78
N ASN A 103 1.03 14.01 -7.68
CA ASN A 103 0.24 13.10 -8.50
C ASN A 103 1.16 11.96 -8.98
N PHE A 104 1.30 10.90 -8.19
CA PHE A 104 1.58 9.58 -8.70
C PHE A 104 0.23 9.14 -9.24
N GLU A 105 -0.14 9.82 -10.34
CA GLU A 105 -0.83 9.18 -11.43
C GLU A 105 0.01 7.93 -11.71
N VAL A 106 -0.34 6.84 -11.02
CA VAL A 106 -0.03 5.51 -11.49
C VAL A 106 -0.65 5.52 -12.87
N LYS A 107 0.16 5.82 -13.89
CA LYS A 107 -0.15 5.68 -15.30
C LYS A 107 -0.37 4.19 -15.50
N ARG A 108 -1.50 3.69 -15.01
CA ARG A 108 -1.99 2.38 -15.39
C ARG A 108 -2.08 2.47 -16.90
N PRO A 109 -1.34 1.65 -17.66
CA PRO A 109 -1.46 1.67 -19.10
C PRO A 109 -2.96 1.54 -19.39
N ARG A 110 -3.51 2.52 -20.11
CA ARG A 110 -4.91 2.48 -20.50
C ARG A 110 -5.11 1.13 -21.18
N LYS A 111 -6.08 0.37 -20.67
CA LYS A 111 -6.39 -0.95 -21.19
C LYS A 111 -6.69 -0.77 -22.67
N ASP A 112 -5.86 -1.38 -23.51
CA ASP A 112 -6.04 -1.31 -24.96
C ASP A 112 -7.43 -1.87 -25.29
N ILE A 113 -8.24 -1.06 -25.96
CA ILE A 113 -9.60 -1.44 -26.32
C ILE A 113 -9.48 -2.16 -27.65
N ARG A 114 -10.20 -3.28 -27.81
CA ARG A 114 -10.25 -3.99 -29.09
C ARG A 114 -10.64 -3.02 -30.21
N VAL A 115 -9.78 -2.91 -31.22
CA VAL A 115 -10.07 -2.17 -32.46
C VAL A 115 -11.01 -3.04 -33.31
N ALA A 116 -12.11 -2.45 -33.79
CA ALA A 116 -13.01 -3.13 -34.71
C ALA A 116 -12.34 -3.26 -36.08
N PHE A 117 -12.58 -4.39 -36.77
CA PHE A 117 -12.08 -4.57 -38.13
C PHE A 117 -12.75 -3.59 -39.10
N THR A 118 -11.94 -3.04 -40.00
CA THR A 118 -12.35 -2.08 -41.03
C THR A 118 -12.55 -2.79 -42.36
N SER A 119 -13.33 -2.19 -43.28
CA SER A 119 -13.47 -2.72 -44.65
C SER A 119 -12.14 -2.83 -45.39
N ASP A 120 -11.17 -1.97 -45.07
CA ASP A 120 -9.84 -2.01 -45.65
C ASP A 120 -9.03 -3.22 -45.14
N ASP A 121 -9.19 -3.58 -43.87
CA ASP A 121 -8.57 -4.78 -43.28
C ASP A 121 -9.11 -6.05 -43.98
N ASP A 122 -10.42 -6.10 -44.22
CA ASP A 122 -11.08 -7.20 -44.93
C ASP A 122 -10.58 -7.31 -46.38
N ARG A 123 -10.37 -6.18 -47.06
CA ARG A 123 -9.81 -6.14 -48.41
C ARG A 123 -8.39 -6.71 -48.44
N ILE A 124 -7.51 -6.24 -47.56
CA ILE A 124 -6.13 -6.73 -47.46
C ILE A 124 -6.11 -8.24 -47.18
N LEU A 125 -6.96 -8.69 -46.26
CA LEU A 125 -7.09 -10.10 -45.92
C LEU A 125 -7.53 -10.93 -47.13
N SER A 126 -8.50 -10.44 -47.91
CA SER A 126 -9.03 -11.12 -49.10
C SER A 126 -8.00 -11.24 -50.23
N GLU A 127 -7.27 -10.16 -50.52
CA GLU A 127 -6.21 -10.12 -51.53
C GLU A 127 -5.08 -11.08 -51.14
N TRP A 128 -4.63 -11.04 -49.87
CA TRP A 128 -3.60 -11.94 -49.35
C TRP A 128 -3.98 -13.42 -49.42
N CYS A 129 -5.22 -13.77 -49.06
CA CYS A 129 -5.67 -15.16 -49.15
C CYS A 129 -5.69 -15.65 -50.60
N THR A 130 -6.16 -14.81 -51.52
CA THR A 130 -6.25 -15.13 -52.95
C THR A 130 -4.85 -15.33 -53.56
N ASP A 131 -3.90 -14.46 -53.23
CA ASP A 131 -2.52 -14.57 -53.69
C ASP A 131 -1.84 -15.84 -53.18
N LYS A 132 -2.07 -16.19 -51.91
CA LYS A 132 -1.51 -17.39 -51.30
C LYS A 132 -2.15 -18.66 -51.83
N GLU A 133 -3.45 -18.66 -52.11
CA GLU A 133 -4.12 -19.76 -52.78
C GLU A 133 -3.53 -19.98 -54.18
N ASN A 134 -3.36 -18.90 -54.96
CA ASN A 134 -2.76 -18.97 -56.29
C ASN A 134 -1.31 -19.48 -56.25
N LEU A 135 -0.49 -19.04 -55.29
CA LEU A 135 0.87 -19.55 -55.10
C LEU A 135 0.88 -21.02 -54.65
N SER A 136 -0.07 -21.43 -53.81
CA SER A 136 -0.17 -22.81 -53.33
C SER A 136 -0.52 -23.82 -54.44
N LYS A 137 -1.23 -23.37 -55.48
CA LYS A 137 -1.49 -24.17 -56.69
C LYS A 137 -0.19 -24.54 -57.42
N PHE A 138 0.86 -23.74 -57.27
CA PHE A 138 2.19 -23.98 -57.86
C PHE A 138 3.19 -24.63 -56.89
N SER A 139 2.95 -24.60 -55.58
CA SER A 139 3.86 -25.17 -54.57
C SER A 139 3.09 -25.61 -53.33
N ASN A 140 3.12 -26.92 -53.07
CA ASN A 140 2.44 -27.52 -51.91
C ASN A 140 3.13 -27.13 -50.60
N CYS A 141 2.28 -27.01 -49.56
CA CYS A 141 2.58 -26.82 -48.14
C CYS A 141 2.56 -25.36 -47.62
N LEU A 142 1.42 -24.69 -47.75
CA LEU A 142 1.09 -23.58 -46.85
C LEU A 142 0.32 -24.11 -45.64
N SER A 143 0.89 -23.97 -44.44
CA SER A 143 0.14 -24.21 -43.19
C SER A 143 -0.76 -23.01 -42.93
N GLY A 144 -2.05 -23.23 -42.67
CA GLY A 144 -3.04 -22.14 -42.56
C GLY A 144 -2.63 -21.03 -41.58
N ASN A 145 -2.05 -21.38 -40.43
CA ASN A 145 -1.61 -20.39 -39.44
C ASN A 145 -0.38 -19.59 -39.89
N SER A 146 0.55 -20.20 -40.64
CA SER A 146 1.77 -19.51 -41.06
C SER A 146 1.49 -18.41 -42.10
N ILE A 147 0.40 -18.54 -42.86
CA ILE A 147 -0.07 -17.52 -43.81
C ILE A 147 -0.43 -16.22 -43.08
N PHE A 148 -1.13 -16.32 -41.96
CA PHE A 148 -1.56 -15.14 -41.18
C PHE A 148 -0.41 -14.53 -40.37
N GLN A 149 0.50 -15.34 -39.83
CA GLN A 149 1.72 -14.84 -39.18
C GLN A 149 2.63 -14.07 -40.14
N ALA A 150 2.67 -14.47 -41.42
CA ALA A 150 3.41 -13.75 -42.45
C ALA A 150 2.75 -12.40 -42.79
N LEU A 151 1.42 -12.33 -42.82
CA LEU A 151 0.68 -11.08 -43.00
C LEU A 151 0.90 -10.11 -41.83
N GLU A 152 0.87 -10.60 -40.59
CA GLU A 152 1.12 -9.76 -39.41
C GLU A 152 2.48 -9.06 -39.46
N LYS A 153 3.51 -9.72 -39.99
CA LYS A 153 4.86 -9.15 -40.14
C LYS A 153 4.97 -8.09 -41.23
N ILE A 154 4.04 -8.08 -42.19
CA ILE A 154 4.01 -7.12 -43.30
C ILE A 154 3.20 -5.87 -42.92
N VAL A 155 2.17 -6.03 -42.09
CA VAL A 155 1.23 -4.97 -41.72
C VAL A 155 1.68 -4.16 -40.48
N ARG A 156 2.62 -4.68 -39.68
CA ARG A 156 3.27 -3.95 -38.58
C ARG A 156 4.41 -3.06 -39.05
#